data_AF-A0A7Y3TQJ2-F1
#
_entry.id   AF-A0A7Y3TQJ2-F1
#
_cell.length_a   1.000
_cell.length_b   1.000
_cell.length_c   1.000
_cell.angle_alpha   90.00
_cell.angle_beta   90.00
_cell.angle_gamma   90.00
#
_symmetry.space_group_name_H-M   'P 1'
#
loop_
_entity.id
_entity.type
_entity.pdbx_description
1 polymer ?
#
loop_
_entity_poly.entity_id
_entity_poly.type
_entity_poly.pdbx_seq_one_letter_code
_entity_poly.pdbx_strand_id
1 'polypeptide(L)'
;MNRMFALIPAAIALLIPFAAPTHAQVADVPVANQAGDFTTARVMGNRGYYRNTHWLVVDPSRSLNCRATPNGKVSTRLSSGWIVTAAFPDSKDGDAIITGPNGTWLRVIATDPLGAGKRPACLVRANRRYIAPISIDYMRER
;
A
#
# COMPACT_ATOMS: atom_id res chain seq x y z
N MET A 1 -1.86 -39.96 73.04
CA MET A 1 -2.78 -39.03 72.35
C MET A 1 -2.12 -38.57 71.06
N ASN A 2 -2.60 -39.09 69.93
CA ASN A 2 -2.06 -38.84 68.59
C ASN A 2 -2.26 -37.38 68.15
N ARG A 3 -1.23 -36.77 67.54
CA ARG A 3 -1.39 -35.55 66.74
C ARG A 3 -1.10 -35.89 65.28
N MET A 4 -2.16 -36.05 64.50
CA MET A 4 -2.09 -36.07 63.04
C MET A 4 -1.80 -34.66 62.55
N PHE A 5 -0.66 -34.45 61.88
CA PHE A 5 -0.44 -33.28 61.04
C PHE A 5 -0.91 -33.63 59.63
N ALA A 6 -1.94 -32.92 59.17
CA ALA A 6 -2.49 -33.05 57.82
C ALA A 6 -1.50 -32.49 56.79
N LEU A 7 -1.18 -33.28 55.76
CA LEU A 7 -0.45 -32.84 54.58
C LEU A 7 -1.41 -32.04 53.68
N ILE A 8 -1.13 -30.75 53.49
CA ILE A 8 -1.84 -29.91 52.52
C ILE A 8 -1.17 -30.12 51.15
N PRO A 9 -1.87 -30.57 50.12
CA PRO A 9 -1.30 -30.62 48.78
C PRO A 9 -1.28 -29.20 48.21
N ALA A 10 -0.09 -28.68 47.92
CA ALA A 10 0.08 -27.43 47.19
C ALA A 10 -0.34 -27.64 45.73
N ALA A 11 -1.54 -27.18 45.37
CA ALA A 11 -1.97 -27.11 43.99
C ALA A 11 -1.20 -25.99 43.27
N ILE A 12 -0.24 -26.37 42.43
CA ILE A 12 0.45 -25.45 41.53
C ILE A 12 -0.55 -25.05 40.45
N ALA A 13 -1.14 -23.86 40.58
CA ALA A 13 -1.95 -23.26 39.54
C ALA A 13 -1.03 -22.81 38.38
N LEU A 14 -1.06 -23.55 37.27
CA LEU A 14 -0.47 -23.13 36.00
C LEU A 14 -1.24 -21.90 35.49
N LEU A 15 -0.69 -20.72 35.76
CA LEU A 15 -1.10 -19.48 35.09
C LEU A 15 -0.66 -19.58 33.62
N ILE A 16 -1.56 -20.03 32.76
CA ILE A 16 -1.39 -19.89 31.31
C ILE A 16 -1.53 -18.39 31.02
N PRO A 17 -0.47 -17.69 30.57
CA PRO A 17 -0.63 -16.32 30.15
C PRO A 17 -1.59 -16.32 28.96
N PHE A 18 -2.77 -15.73 29.15
CA PHE A 18 -3.67 -15.42 28.05
C PHE A 18 -2.90 -14.47 27.13
N ALA A 19 -2.35 -15.02 26.04
CA ALA A 19 -1.80 -14.21 24.97
C ALA A 19 -2.95 -13.29 24.49
N ALA A 20 -2.83 -12.00 24.77
CA ALA A 20 -3.76 -11.02 24.24
C ALA A 20 -3.83 -11.21 22.71
N PRO A 21 -5.01 -11.13 22.08
CA PRO A 21 -5.12 -11.27 20.65
C PRO A 21 -4.25 -10.20 19.99
N THR A 22 -3.13 -10.62 19.41
CA THR A 22 -2.34 -9.76 18.54
C THR A 22 -3.17 -9.47 17.31
N HIS A 23 -3.76 -8.27 17.24
CA HIS A 23 -4.40 -7.80 16.03
C HIS A 23 -3.34 -7.67 14.94
N ALA A 24 -3.39 -8.54 13.94
CA ALA A 24 -2.60 -8.39 12.72
C ALA A 24 -2.83 -6.96 12.20
N GLN A 25 -1.77 -6.16 12.15
CA GLN A 25 -1.83 -4.82 11.57
C GLN A 25 -1.95 -5.03 10.06
N VAL A 26 -3.16 -4.95 9.51
CA VAL A 26 -3.31 -4.77 8.07
C VAL A 26 -2.70 -3.41 7.78
N ALA A 27 -1.67 -3.39 6.94
CA ALA A 27 -1.10 -2.12 6.55
C ALA A 27 -2.12 -1.35 5.71
N ASP A 28 -2.53 -0.19 6.21
CA ASP A 28 -3.54 0.61 5.53
C ASP A 28 -3.01 1.07 4.16
N VAL A 29 -3.78 0.77 3.12
CA VAL A 29 -3.51 1.20 1.74
C VAL A 29 -4.67 2.06 1.23
N PRO A 30 -4.46 2.92 0.23
CA PRO A 30 -5.54 3.68 -0.38
C PRO A 30 -6.68 2.78 -0.85
N VAL A 31 -7.91 3.17 -0.54
CA VAL A 31 -9.11 2.42 -0.90
C VAL A 31 -9.75 3.05 -2.12
N ALA A 32 -10.07 2.23 -3.12
CA ALA A 32 -10.79 2.65 -4.29
C ALA A 32 -12.27 2.91 -3.98
N ASN A 33 -12.87 3.89 -4.66
CA ASN A 33 -14.30 4.17 -4.57
C ASN A 33 -15.16 3.08 -5.26
N GLN A 34 -16.47 3.27 -5.31
CA GLN A 34 -17.40 2.32 -5.94
C GLN A 34 -17.13 2.08 -7.44
N ALA A 35 -16.64 3.09 -8.16
CA ALA A 35 -16.22 2.97 -9.56
C ALA A 35 -14.85 2.26 -9.72
N GLY A 36 -14.20 1.95 -8.60
CA GLY A 36 -12.85 1.38 -8.57
C GLY A 36 -11.75 2.43 -8.69
N ASP A 37 -12.07 3.72 -8.69
CA ASP A 37 -11.09 4.79 -8.80
C ASP A 37 -10.47 5.12 -7.45
N PHE A 38 -9.15 5.28 -7.41
CA PHE A 38 -8.47 5.86 -6.26
C PHE A 38 -8.57 7.39 -6.34
N THR A 39 -8.99 8.01 -5.25
CA THR A 39 -9.14 9.48 -5.14
C THR A 39 -7.97 10.15 -4.41
N THR A 40 -7.12 9.36 -3.75
CA THR A 40 -5.93 9.82 -3.04
C THR A 40 -4.88 8.72 -3.03
N ALA A 41 -3.59 9.10 -3.07
CA ALA A 41 -2.47 8.20 -2.78
C ALA A 41 -2.02 8.33 -1.33
N ARG A 42 -2.82 8.97 -0.47
CA ARG A 42 -2.56 9.14 0.95
C ARG A 42 -3.45 8.23 1.77
N VAL A 43 -2.95 7.85 2.92
CA VAL A 43 -3.64 6.98 3.86
C VAL A 43 -3.63 7.64 5.23
N MET A 44 -4.78 7.70 5.88
CA MET A 44 -4.83 8.12 7.28
C MET A 44 -4.39 6.95 8.15
N GLY A 45 -3.32 7.12 8.91
CA GLY A 45 -2.97 6.18 9.96
C GLY A 45 -2.86 6.88 11.32
N ASN A 46 -2.41 6.13 12.32
CA ASN A 46 -2.46 6.55 13.73
C ASN A 46 -1.63 7.81 14.08
N ARG A 47 -0.72 8.25 13.20
CA ARG A 47 0.10 9.46 13.38
C ARG A 47 -0.11 10.51 12.28
N GLY A 48 -1.23 10.42 11.56
CA GLY A 48 -1.60 11.33 10.48
C GLY A 48 -1.52 10.68 9.10
N TYR A 49 -1.44 11.52 8.08
CA TYR A 49 -1.44 11.08 6.69
C TYR A 49 -0.07 10.56 6.25
N TYR A 50 -0.05 9.35 5.71
CA TYR A 50 1.10 8.74 5.05
C TYR A 50 0.92 8.80 3.54
N ARG A 51 2.04 8.98 2.84
CA ARG A 51 2.09 8.89 1.37
C ARG A 51 2.30 7.43 1.00
N ASN A 52 1.34 6.81 0.29
CA ASN A 52 1.55 5.52 -0.32
C ASN A 52 2.35 5.72 -1.62
N THR A 53 3.65 5.44 -1.53
CA THR A 53 4.61 5.72 -2.60
C THR A 53 4.79 4.60 -3.59
N HIS A 54 4.34 3.37 -3.32
CA HIS A 54 4.62 2.20 -4.17
C HIS A 54 3.33 1.56 -4.66
N TRP A 55 3.27 1.32 -5.96
CA TRP A 55 2.09 0.78 -6.62
C TRP A 55 2.49 -0.32 -7.59
N LEU A 56 1.73 -1.41 -7.60
CA LEU A 56 1.88 -2.52 -8.53
C LEU A 56 1.02 -2.26 -9.76
N VAL A 57 1.59 -2.45 -10.95
CA VAL A 57 0.82 -2.50 -12.20
C VAL A 57 0.14 -3.87 -12.30
N VAL A 58 -1.19 -3.89 -12.37
CA VAL A 58 -2.03 -5.11 -12.40
C VAL A 58 -2.94 -5.14 -13.63
N ASP A 59 -2.58 -4.42 -14.69
CA ASP A 59 -3.41 -4.30 -15.89
C ASP A 59 -3.71 -5.67 -16.52
N PRO A 60 -4.99 -6.03 -16.74
CA PRO A 60 -5.38 -7.32 -17.32
C PRO A 60 -4.91 -7.49 -18.78
N SER A 61 -4.65 -6.40 -19.51
CA SER A 61 -4.09 -6.43 -20.86
C SER A 61 -2.57 -6.71 -20.88
N ARG A 62 -1.97 -6.87 -19.69
CA ARG A 62 -0.51 -7.03 -19.45
C ARG A 62 0.33 -5.79 -19.73
N SER A 63 -0.28 -4.67 -20.12
CA SER A 63 0.45 -3.45 -20.46
C SER A 63 -0.37 -2.20 -20.15
N LEU A 64 0.06 -1.44 -19.14
CA LEU A 64 -0.55 -0.17 -18.75
C LEU A 64 0.08 1.01 -19.52
N ASN A 65 -0.77 1.80 -20.18
CA ASN A 65 -0.32 3.01 -20.86
C ASN A 65 0.06 4.10 -19.85
N CYS A 66 1.26 4.66 -20.00
CA CYS A 66 1.69 5.86 -19.28
C CYS A 66 1.75 7.06 -20.24
N ARG A 67 1.25 8.22 -19.80
CA ARG A 67 1.09 9.42 -20.63
C ARG A 67 1.71 10.64 -19.95
N ALA A 68 2.18 11.62 -20.72
CA ALA A 68 2.66 12.88 -20.14
C ALA A 68 1.53 13.75 -19.55
N THR A 69 0.34 13.66 -20.14
CA THR A 69 -0.89 14.35 -19.69
C THR A 69 -2.08 13.38 -19.75
N PRO A 70 -3.19 13.60 -19.00
CA PRO A 70 -4.36 12.71 -18.99
C PRO A 70 -4.86 12.27 -20.38
N ASN A 71 -4.81 13.17 -21.36
CA ASN A 71 -5.25 12.90 -22.72
C ASN A 71 -4.12 12.92 -23.75
N GLY A 72 -2.87 13.00 -23.28
CA GLY A 72 -1.70 13.09 -24.14
C GLY A 72 -1.38 11.76 -24.83
N LYS A 73 -0.41 11.79 -25.75
CA LYS A 73 0.12 10.56 -26.36
C LYS A 73 0.73 9.64 -25.30
N VAL A 74 0.65 8.33 -25.55
CA VAL A 74 1.32 7.31 -24.73
C VAL A 74 2.82 7.52 -24.88
N SER A 75 3.50 7.84 -23.77
CA SER A 75 4.96 8.01 -23.76
C SER A 75 5.68 6.70 -23.54
N THR A 76 5.09 5.79 -22.76
CA THR A 76 5.62 4.46 -22.50
C THR A 76 4.52 3.49 -22.09
N ARG A 77 4.84 2.20 -22.08
CA ARG A 77 3.96 1.12 -21.63
C ARG A 77 4.66 0.36 -20.51
N LEU A 78 3.93 0.13 -19.44
CA LEU A 78 4.42 -0.54 -18.23
C LEU A 78 3.84 -1.95 -18.20
N SER A 79 4.68 -2.97 -18.11
CA SER A 79 4.19 -4.34 -18.05
C SER A 79 3.53 -4.61 -16.69
N SER A 80 2.54 -5.49 -16.67
CA SER A 80 1.96 -5.96 -15.40
C SER A 80 3.03 -6.68 -14.57
N GLY A 81 2.98 -6.49 -13.26
CA GLY A 81 4.02 -6.89 -12.31
C GLY A 81 5.06 -5.81 -12.03
N TRP A 82 5.09 -4.71 -12.79
CA TRP A 82 6.01 -3.60 -12.51
C TRP A 82 5.60 -2.85 -11.25
N ILE A 83 6.59 -2.49 -10.42
CA ILE A 83 6.41 -1.55 -9.32
C ILE A 83 6.73 -0.15 -9.82
N VAL A 84 5.82 0.78 -9.57
CA VAL A 84 6.00 2.20 -9.87
C VAL A 84 5.96 3.04 -8.60
N THR A 85 6.68 4.15 -8.63
CA THR A 85 6.75 5.06 -7.49
C THR A 85 5.82 6.25 -7.72
N ALA A 86 4.86 6.50 -6.83
CA ALA A 86 4.00 7.68 -6.87
C ALA A 86 4.81 8.97 -6.70
N ALA A 87 4.63 9.91 -7.62
CA ALA A 87 5.37 11.16 -7.69
C ALA A 87 4.54 12.31 -7.13
N PHE A 88 4.62 12.48 -5.81
CA PHE A 88 3.98 13.58 -5.10
C PHE A 88 4.61 14.93 -5.46
N PRO A 89 3.84 16.02 -5.49
CA PRO A 89 4.40 17.37 -5.54
C PRO A 89 5.11 17.72 -4.22
N ASP A 90 5.94 18.76 -4.27
CA ASP A 90 6.72 19.22 -3.12
C ASP A 90 5.87 19.87 -2.02
N SER A 91 4.62 20.23 -2.33
CA SER A 91 3.69 20.74 -1.33
C SER A 91 3.29 19.65 -0.32
N LYS A 92 3.21 20.03 0.97
CA LYS A 92 2.85 19.10 2.07
C LYS A 92 1.47 18.46 1.87
N ASP A 93 0.54 19.21 1.30
CA ASP A 93 -0.85 18.79 1.10
C ASP A 93 -1.12 18.20 -0.29
N GLY A 94 -0.15 18.25 -1.19
CA GLY A 94 -0.35 17.73 -2.53
C GLY A 94 -0.43 16.21 -2.58
N ASP A 95 -1.15 15.73 -3.58
CA ASP A 95 -1.40 14.31 -3.85
C ASP A 95 -0.76 13.90 -5.18
N ALA A 96 -0.42 12.62 -5.31
CA ALA A 96 0.00 12.03 -6.56
C ALA A 96 -1.19 11.65 -7.45
N ILE A 97 -2.41 11.57 -6.87
CA ILE A 97 -3.65 11.40 -7.62
C ILE A 97 -4.14 12.75 -8.15
N ILE A 98 -4.44 12.79 -9.44
CA ILE A 98 -4.99 13.94 -10.15
C ILE A 98 -6.37 13.53 -10.67
N THR A 99 -7.41 14.19 -10.18
CA THR A 99 -8.78 14.02 -10.66
C THR A 99 -9.07 15.05 -11.73
N GLY A 100 -9.60 14.61 -12.87
CA GLY A 100 -10.01 15.49 -13.96
C GLY A 100 -11.26 14.98 -14.68
N PRO A 101 -11.75 15.72 -15.69
CA PRO A 101 -13.00 15.39 -16.39
C PRO A 101 -12.98 14.01 -17.06
N ASN A 102 -11.79 13.49 -17.37
CA ASN A 102 -11.63 12.21 -18.03
C ASN A 102 -11.27 11.08 -17.07
N GLY A 103 -11.43 11.26 -15.76
CA GLY A 103 -11.19 10.25 -14.72
C GLY A 103 -9.99 10.57 -13.83
N THR A 104 -9.61 9.62 -12.99
CA THR A 104 -8.51 9.73 -12.03
C THR A 104 -7.20 9.20 -12.61
N TRP A 105 -6.10 9.89 -12.26
CA TRP A 105 -4.78 9.60 -12.75
C TRP A 105 -3.78 9.55 -11.61
N LEU A 106 -2.89 8.57 -11.61
CA LEU A 106 -1.76 8.52 -10.68
C LEU A 106 -0.52 9.00 -11.41
N ARG A 107 0.15 10.01 -10.86
CA ARG A 107 1.47 10.45 -11.30
C ARG A 107 2.53 9.52 -10.75
N VAL A 108 3.31 8.91 -11.63
CA VAL A 108 4.28 7.87 -11.29
C VAL A 108 5.62 8.10 -11.97
N ILE A 109 6.68 7.68 -11.29
CA ILE A 109 8.00 7.44 -11.84
C ILE A 109 8.15 5.93 -11.96
N ALA A 110 8.27 5.44 -13.19
CA ALA A 110 8.54 4.04 -13.45
C ALA A 110 10.03 3.75 -13.28
N THR A 111 10.35 2.71 -12.52
CA THR A 111 11.68 2.14 -12.45
C THR A 111 11.69 0.89 -13.31
N ASP A 112 12.59 0.82 -14.29
CA ASP A 112 12.76 -0.40 -15.09
C ASP A 112 13.28 -1.53 -14.18
N PRO A 113 12.65 -2.72 -14.17
CA PRO A 113 13.10 -3.87 -13.37
C PRO A 113 14.56 -4.27 -13.64
N LEU A 114 15.07 -3.99 -14.84
CA LEU A 114 16.42 -4.31 -15.28
C LEU A 114 17.42 -3.16 -15.01
N GLY A 115 17.01 -2.11 -14.29
CA GLY A 115 17.91 -1.04 -13.82
C GLY A 115 18.24 0.03 -14.86
N ALA A 116 17.57 0.05 -16.01
CA ALA A 116 17.78 1.04 -17.07
C ALA A 116 17.17 2.42 -16.72
N GLY A 117 17.69 3.06 -15.68
CA GLY A 117 17.45 4.47 -15.34
C GLY A 117 16.03 4.82 -14.84
N LYS A 118 15.93 5.91 -14.08
CA LYS A 118 14.63 6.49 -13.70
C LYS A 118 14.00 7.16 -14.91
N ARG A 119 12.77 6.76 -15.27
CA ARG A 119 12.01 7.42 -16.34
C ARG A 119 11.40 8.74 -15.85
N PRO A 120 11.16 9.73 -16.74
CA PRO A 120 10.42 10.92 -16.35
C PRO A 120 9.03 10.55 -15.82
N ALA A 121 8.50 11.37 -14.91
CA ALA A 121 7.18 11.14 -14.37
C ALA A 121 6.11 11.12 -15.48
N CYS A 122 5.18 10.19 -15.41
CA CYS A 122 4.06 10.06 -16.33
C CYS A 122 2.78 9.68 -15.56
N LEU A 123 1.66 9.65 -16.25
CA LEU A 123 0.33 9.44 -15.69
C LEU A 123 -0.23 8.11 -16.15
N VAL A 124 -0.69 7.31 -15.19
CA VAL A 124 -1.44 6.07 -15.42
C VAL A 124 -2.86 6.22 -14.87
N ARG A 125 -3.79 5.37 -15.32
CA ARG A 125 -5.15 5.34 -14.78
C ARG A 125 -5.14 4.92 -13.31
N ALA A 126 -5.72 5.75 -12.44
CA ALA A 126 -5.82 5.46 -11.02
C ALA A 126 -7.09 4.67 -10.69
N ASN A 127 -7.16 3.43 -11.19
CA ASN A 127 -8.27 2.53 -10.94
C ASN A 127 -7.74 1.15 -10.54
N ARG A 128 -8.43 0.47 -9.62
CA ARG A 128 -8.08 -0.86 -9.09
C ARG A 128 -7.98 -1.95 -10.17
N ARG A 129 -8.54 -1.71 -11.36
CA ARG A 129 -8.38 -2.57 -12.53
C ARG A 129 -6.96 -2.54 -13.11
N TYR A 130 -6.21 -1.46 -12.91
CA TYR A 130 -4.93 -1.22 -13.57
C TYR A 130 -3.75 -1.14 -12.61
N ILE A 131 -3.99 -0.65 -11.39
CA ILE A 131 -2.96 -0.48 -10.37
C ILE A 131 -3.47 -0.93 -8.99
N ALA A 132 -2.57 -1.41 -8.15
CA ALA A 132 -2.84 -1.75 -6.76
C ALA A 132 -1.80 -1.10 -5.83
N PRO A 133 -2.19 -0.46 -4.73
CA PRO A 133 -1.25 0.10 -3.79
C PRO A 133 -0.47 -1.01 -3.06
N ILE A 134 0.81 -0.78 -2.82
CA ILE A 134 1.67 -1.67 -2.04
C ILE A 134 1.87 -1.02 -0.66
N SER A 135 1.77 -1.82 0.40
CA SER A 135 2.13 -1.35 1.73
C SER A 135 3.63 -1.09 1.83
N ILE A 136 4.01 0.00 2.50
CA ILE A 136 5.43 0.29 2.80
C ILE A 136 6.07 -0.77 3.72
N ASP A 137 5.28 -1.45 4.55
CA ASP A 137 5.78 -2.48 5.47
C ASP A 137 6.26 -3.71 4.69
N TYR A 138 5.66 -3.97 3.53
CA TYR A 138 6.07 -5.05 2.63
C TYR A 138 7.44 -4.78 1.96
N MET A 139 7.87 -3.52 1.88
CA MET A 139 9.12 -3.14 1.21
C MET A 139 10.32 -3.08 2.16
N ARG A 140 10.14 -3.34 3.46
CA ARG A 140 11.15 -3.10 4.51
C ARG A 140 12.02 -4.31 4.88
N GLU A 141 11.90 -5.43 4.17
CA GLU A 141 12.79 -6.57 4.33
C GLU A 141 14.11 -6.35 3.55
N ARG A 142 15.07 -5.68 4.19
CA ARG A 142 16.51 -5.79 3.88
C ARG A 142 17.35 -5.66 5.13
#